data_AF-A0A6G1GEG3-F1
#
_entry.id   AF-A0A6G1GEG3-F1
#
_cell.length_a   1.000
_cell.length_b   1.000
_cell.length_c   1.000
_cell.angle_alpha   90.00
_cell.angle_beta   90.00
_cell.angle_gamma   90.00
#
_symmetry.space_group_name_H-M   'P 1'
#
loop_
_entity.id
_entity.type
_entity.pdbx_description
1 polymer ?
#
loop_
_entity_poly.entity_id
_entity_poly.type
_entity_poly.pdbx_seq_one_letter_code
_entity_poly.pdbx_strand_id
1 'polypeptide(L)' 'MPTSADQRGVGTPAQALFQCAECKRTYTRLDHLSRHVRSHTKEKPFVCDTCLKPFARADLMKRHAAGHS' A
#
# COMPACT_ATOMS: atom_id res chain seq x y z
N MET A 1 9.62 17.40 -38.77
CA MET A 1 8.67 17.99 -37.81
C MET A 1 9.11 17.60 -36.41
N PRO A 2 9.62 18.55 -35.60
CA PRO A 2 10.13 18.29 -34.26
C PRO A 2 8.98 18.37 -33.25
N THR A 3 8.84 17.37 -32.38
CA THR A 3 8.11 17.54 -31.12
C THR A 3 9.11 17.41 -29.99
N SER A 4 9.71 18.56 -29.69
CA SER A 4 10.34 18.87 -28.43
C SER A 4 9.33 18.65 -27.29
N ALA A 5 9.70 17.85 -26.30
CA ALA A 5 9.23 18.02 -24.93
C ALA A 5 10.23 17.30 -24.02
N ASP A 6 11.22 18.08 -23.61
CA ASP A 6 11.85 18.00 -22.29
C ASP A 6 10.97 17.26 -21.28
N GLN A 7 11.48 16.18 -20.70
CA GLN A 7 11.13 15.89 -19.32
C GLN A 7 12.35 15.37 -18.58
N ARG A 8 13.14 16.35 -18.14
CA ARG A 8 13.90 16.36 -16.89
C ARG A 8 14.64 15.07 -16.55
N GLY A 9 15.95 15.13 -16.70
CA GLY A 9 16.83 14.45 -15.76
C GLY A 9 16.43 14.84 -14.34
N VAL A 10 15.76 13.92 -13.65
CA VAL A 10 15.72 13.92 -12.19
C VAL A 10 16.60 12.75 -11.80
N GLY A 11 17.90 13.00 -11.84
CA GLY A 11 18.82 12.33 -10.92
C GLY A 11 18.43 12.76 -9.52
N THR A 12 17.32 12.23 -9.01
CA THR A 12 17.05 12.24 -7.58
C THR A 12 18.30 11.62 -6.97
N PRO A 13 18.98 12.25 -6.00
CA PRO A 13 20.03 11.54 -5.29
C PRO A 13 19.39 10.24 -4.84
N ALA A 14 20.09 9.12 -5.00
CA ALA A 14 19.67 7.82 -4.51
C ALA A 14 19.70 7.84 -2.97
N GLN A 15 18.89 8.71 -2.34
CA GLN A 15 18.24 8.39 -1.09
C GLN A 15 17.55 7.08 -1.40
N ALA A 16 17.99 5.98 -0.79
CA ALA A 16 17.53 4.64 -1.11
C ALA A 16 16.00 4.59 -0.95
N LEU A 17 15.29 4.79 -2.07
CA LEU A 17 13.84 4.78 -2.09
C LEU A 17 13.40 3.34 -2.29
N PHE A 18 12.50 2.89 -1.43
CA PHE A 18 11.88 1.59 -1.51
C PHE A 18 10.74 1.66 -2.52
N GLN A 19 10.93 1.04 -3.69
CA GLN A 19 9.94 1.01 -4.76
C GLN A 19 9.02 -0.22 -4.64
N CYS A 20 7.73 0.00 -4.84
CA CYS A 20 6.75 -1.08 -4.95
C CYS A 20 6.84 -1.75 -6.31
N ALA A 21 7.03 -3.07 -6.33
CA ALA A 21 7.10 -3.86 -7.57
C ALA A 21 5.76 -3.87 -8.35
N GLU A 22 4.62 -3.81 -7.65
CA GLU A 22 3.28 -3.91 -8.24
C GLU A 22 2.85 -2.62 -8.96
N CYS A 23 3.07 -1.44 -8.35
CA CYS A 23 2.57 -0.17 -8.87
C CYS A 23 3.65 0.91 -9.08
N LYS A 24 4.93 0.55 -8.92
CA LYS A 24 6.11 1.42 -9.09
C LYS A 24 6.14 2.69 -8.22
N ARG A 25 5.28 2.80 -7.20
CA ARG A 25 5.35 3.88 -6.21
C ARG A 25 6.61 3.76 -5.35
N THR A 26 7.27 4.88 -5.13
CA THR A 26 8.48 5.00 -4.30
C THR A 26 8.18 5.56 -2.92
N TYR A 27 8.81 4.99 -1.91
CA TYR A 27 8.70 5.40 -0.51
C TYR A 27 10.09 5.67 0.06
N THR A 28 10.21 6.67 0.93
CA THR A 28 11.48 6.99 1.63
C THR A 28 11.81 6.02 2.76
N ARG A 29 10.87 5.14 3.14
CA ARG A 29 10.98 4.22 4.28
C ARG A 29 10.46 2.83 3.94
N LEU A 30 11.17 1.80 4.38
CA LEU A 30 10.81 0.39 4.14
C LEU A 30 9.50 0.01 4.85
N ASP A 31 9.22 0.55 6.03
CA ASP A 31 7.97 0.26 6.77
C ASP A 31 6.72 0.81 6.05
N HIS A 32 6.86 1.96 5.38
CA HIS A 32 5.81 2.52 4.55
C HIS A 32 5.59 1.69 3.29
N LEU A 33 6.67 1.27 2.63
CA LEU A 33 6.57 0.34 1.50
C LEU A 33 5.91 -0.96 1.96
N SER A 34 6.37 -1.58 3.05
CA SER A 34 5.85 -2.83 3.58
C SER A 34 4.36 -2.77 3.89
N ARG A 35 3.90 -1.68 4.51
CA ARG A 35 2.46 -1.44 4.74
C ARG A 35 1.69 -1.27 3.42
N HIS A 36 2.30 -0.62 2.44
CA HIS A 36 1.71 -0.42 1.12
C HIS A 36 1.61 -1.74 0.32
N VAL A 37 2.64 -2.59 0.28
CA VAL A 37 2.54 -3.88 -0.43
C VAL A 37 1.48 -4.79 0.17
N ARG A 38 1.25 -4.74 1.49
CA ARG A 38 0.11 -5.43 2.13
C ARG A 38 -1.27 -4.94 1.64
N SER A 39 -1.35 -3.75 1.06
CA SER A 39 -2.59 -3.26 0.44
C SER A 39 -2.85 -3.89 -0.93
N HIS A 40 -1.78 -4.30 -1.65
CA HIS A 40 -1.91 -4.99 -2.94
C HIS A 40 -2.31 -6.45 -2.78
N THR A 41 -1.75 -7.13 -1.79
CA THR A 41 -1.97 -8.58 -1.61
C THR A 41 -3.41 -8.95 -1.27
N LYS A 42 -4.33 -7.99 -1.06
CA LYS A 42 -5.69 -8.19 -0.54
C LYS A 42 -5.73 -9.12 0.69
N GLU A 43 -4.58 -9.39 1.29
CA GLU A 43 -4.42 -10.36 2.34
C GLU A 43 -4.89 -9.66 3.59
N LYS A 44 -6.16 -9.90 3.86
CA LYS A 44 -6.89 -9.41 5.01
C LYS A 44 -7.05 -10.63 5.90
N PRO A 45 -5.98 -11.03 6.62
CA PRO A 45 -6.01 -12.25 7.44
C PRO A 45 -7.05 -12.15 8.56
N PHE A 46 -7.50 -10.92 8.88
CA PHE A 46 -8.54 -10.68 9.85
C PHE A 46 -9.89 -10.64 9.14
N VAL A 47 -10.65 -11.70 9.27
CA VAL A 47 -12.00 -11.82 8.71
C VAL A 47 -13.00 -11.80 9.86
N CYS A 48 -14.10 -11.08 9.70
CA CYS A 48 -15.17 -11.12 10.70
C CYS A 48 -15.92 -12.46 10.60
N ASP A 49 -16.00 -13.23 11.68
CA ASP A 49 -16.73 -14.51 11.68
C ASP A 49 -18.23 -14.35 11.39
N THR A 50 -18.85 -13.23 11.76
CA THR A 50 -20.30 -13.03 11.58
C THR A 50 -20.70 -12.74 10.14
N CYS A 51 -19.96 -11.88 9.44
CA CYS A 51 -20.33 -11.42 8.09
C CYS A 51 -19.27 -11.71 7.03
N LEU A 52 -18.20 -12.42 7.40
CA LEU A 52 -17.05 -12.79 6.56
C LEU A 52 -16.39 -11.60 5.87
N LYS A 53 -16.56 -10.39 6.41
CA LYS A 53 -15.94 -9.19 5.83
C LYS A 53 -14.45 -9.17 6.16
N PRO A 54 -13.57 -8.99 5.17
CA PRO A 54 -12.13 -9.04 5.40
C PRO A 54 -11.58 -7.65 5.76
N PHE A 55 -10.67 -7.60 6.73
CA PHE A 55 -10.03 -6.39 7.28
C PHE A 55 -8.51 -6.48 7.24
N ALA A 56 -7.86 -5.34 7.03
CA ALA A 56 -6.39 -5.26 6.96
C ALA A 56 -5.72 -5.26 8.35
N ARG A 57 -6.50 -5.10 9.43
CA ARG A 57 -6.00 -5.06 10.80
C ARG A 57 -6.99 -5.69 11.78
N ALA A 58 -6.46 -6.28 12.84
CA ALA A 58 -7.24 -6.90 13.90
C ALA A 58 -8.11 -5.89 14.66
N ASP A 59 -7.60 -4.69 14.96
CA ASP A 59 -8.34 -3.64 15.68
C ASP A 59 -9.59 -3.18 14.91
N LEU A 60 -9.48 -3.02 13.58
CA LEU A 60 -10.62 -2.69 12.72
C LEU A 60 -11.66 -3.81 12.67
N MET A 61 -11.21 -5.07 12.56
CA MET A 61 -12.09 -6.24 12.60
C MET A 61 -12.83 -6.35 13.94
N LYS A 62 -12.13 -6.21 15.07
CA LYS A 62 -12.72 -6.30 16.41
C LYS A 62 -13.77 -5.22 16.66
N ARG A 63 -13.47 -3.97 16.31
CA ARG A 63 -14.44 -2.87 16.43
C ARG A 63 -15.66 -3.07 15.55
N HIS A 64 -15.46 -3.61 14.34
CA HIS A 64 -16.56 -3.96 13.45
C HIS A 64 -17.41 -5.10 14.03
N ALA A 65 -16.77 -6.16 14.53
CA ALA A 65 -17.44 -7.31 15.12
C ALA A 65 -18.27 -6.94 16.36
N ALA A 66 -17.80 -5.99 17.16
CA ALA A 66 -18.55 -5.47 18.30
C ALA A 66 -19.87 -4.78 17.93
N GLY A 67 -20.05 -4.38 16.66
CA GLY A 67 -21.30 -3.80 16.16
C GLY A 67 -22.31 -4.81 15.62
N HIS A 68 -21.98 -6.11 15.57
CA HIS A 68 -22.88 -7.18 15.09
C HIS A 68 -23.74 -7.79 16.20
N SER A 69 -24.31 -6.95 17.07
CA SER A 69 -25.24 -7.38 18.13
C SER A 69 -26.34 -8.30 17.61
#